data_AF-A0A1F7W4P5-F1
#
_entry.id   AF-A0A1F7W4P5-F1
#
_cell.length_a   1.000
_cell.length_b   1.000
_cell.length_c   1.000
_cell.angle_alpha   90.00
_cell.angle_beta   90.00
_cell.angle_gamma   90.00
#
_symmetry.space_group_name_H-M   'P 1'
#
loop_
_entity.id
_entity.type
_entity.pdbx_description
1 polymer ?
#
loop_
_entity_poly.entity_id
_entity_poly.type
_entity_poly.pdbx_seq_one_letter_code
_entity_poly.pdbx_strand_id
1 'polypeptide(L)'
;MILHFLTQIILASTLLQVFPVDVSDVERLATQTNWQAPSLYNFFTLPNAHLPSSSDEVPTKIRPNSLGVVTSAESAIVVDRKTKQILFQKNIDAPRSIGSITKLMTAFVFLSTNPDLAAPAKLQAEDYRAGGVQHIGFGDDATVKDVLYASLISSDNSATAALARLSGMNIQDFVTKMNKTAVSMGMEKTHFEDPTGLSPRNESIVSDLVKLLDVVAQNEIIREATAHDQFTITTSSGKTYNLKSTDQLLSSFINQPPYRILAGKTGFLPEAGYCLGTVLNYEGAGDIIVVVLGSETNADRFQDIKSLAVWSYQTFKWKGQLSYDPISSFSLPKRTP
;
A
#
# COMPACT_ATOMS: atom_id res chain seq x y z
N MET A 1 -42.53 28.83 28.79
CA MET A 1 -41.17 29.34 29.03
C MET A 1 -40.13 28.20 29.00
N ILE A 2 -40.29 27.14 29.79
CA ILE A 2 -39.37 25.98 29.82
C ILE A 2 -39.29 25.21 28.48
N LEU A 3 -40.43 25.03 27.80
CA LEU A 3 -40.46 24.29 26.52
C LEU A 3 -39.72 25.01 25.38
N HIS A 4 -39.77 26.35 25.36
CA HIS A 4 -39.04 27.18 24.38
C HIS A 4 -37.53 27.16 24.63
N PHE A 5 -37.12 27.16 25.90
CA PHE A 5 -35.70 27.07 26.27
C PHE A 5 -35.10 25.71 25.89
N LEU A 6 -35.86 24.62 26.10
CA LEU A 6 -35.46 23.27 25.69
C LEU A 6 -35.38 23.12 24.17
N THR A 7 -36.29 23.72 23.40
CA THR A 7 -36.21 23.68 21.92
C THR A 7 -35.02 24.46 21.40
N GLN A 8 -34.67 25.59 22.02
CA GLN A 8 -33.50 26.39 21.65
C GLN A 8 -32.18 25.66 21.95
N ILE A 9 -32.07 24.95 23.07
CA ILE A 9 -30.89 24.14 23.39
C ILE A 9 -30.73 22.97 22.41
N ILE A 10 -31.83 22.29 22.07
CA ILE A 10 -31.80 21.18 21.11
C ILE A 10 -31.37 21.69 19.73
N LEU A 11 -31.90 22.83 19.27
CA LEU A 11 -31.51 23.43 17.98
C LEU A 11 -30.04 23.90 17.96
N ALA A 12 -29.54 24.46 19.06
CA ALA A 12 -28.15 24.88 19.19
C ALA A 12 -27.19 23.68 19.20
N SER A 13 -27.58 22.58 19.87
CA SER A 13 -26.77 21.35 19.93
C SER A 13 -26.69 20.61 18.59
N THR A 14 -27.74 20.66 17.77
CA THR A 14 -27.75 20.05 16.43
C THR A 14 -27.00 20.88 15.40
N LEU A 15 -26.97 22.21 15.53
CA LEU A 15 -26.17 23.10 14.67
C LEU A 15 -24.65 22.95 14.90
N LEU A 16 -24.23 22.68 16.14
CA LEU A 16 -22.82 22.47 16.50
C LEU A 16 -22.25 21.11 16.05
N GLN A 17 -23.10 20.14 15.68
CA GLN A 17 -22.65 18.83 15.18
C GLN A 17 -22.45 18.79 13.66
N VAL A 18 -22.84 19.83 12.93
CA VAL A 18 -22.84 19.83 11.46
C VAL A 18 -21.74 20.73 10.87
N PHE A 19 -21.16 21.66 11.66
CA PHE A 19 -20.10 22.54 11.19
C PHE A 19 -19.04 22.77 12.28
N PRO A 20 -17.74 22.60 11.99
CA PRO A 20 -16.70 23.09 12.88
C PRO A 20 -16.63 24.60 12.70
N VAL A 21 -17.43 25.33 13.47
CA VAL A 21 -17.25 26.78 13.61
C VAL A 21 -16.17 26.98 14.66
N ASP A 22 -15.15 27.77 14.33
CA ASP A 22 -14.11 28.17 15.29
C ASP A 22 -14.79 28.86 16.49
N VAL A 23 -14.72 28.21 17.66
CA VAL A 23 -15.45 28.60 18.87
C VAL A 23 -15.05 30.02 19.32
N SER A 24 -13.86 30.47 18.92
CA SER A 24 -13.32 31.79 19.22
C SER A 24 -14.12 32.95 18.60
N ASP A 25 -14.73 32.77 17.43
CA ASP A 25 -15.54 33.81 16.77
C ASP A 25 -16.91 33.97 17.43
N VAL A 26 -17.49 32.87 17.91
CA VAL A 26 -18.77 32.87 18.64
C VAL A 26 -18.62 33.53 20.00
N GLU A 27 -17.51 33.25 20.70
CA GLU A 27 -17.19 33.83 21.99
C GLU A 27 -16.95 35.36 21.90
N ARG A 28 -16.34 35.83 20.80
CA ARG A 28 -16.16 37.26 20.51
C ARG A 28 -17.47 38.00 20.23
N LEU A 29 -18.46 37.34 19.65
CA LEU A 29 -19.77 37.93 19.34
C LEU A 29 -20.71 37.94 20.56
N ALA A 30 -20.59 36.95 21.45
CA ALA A 30 -21.39 36.85 22.67
C ALA A 30 -20.97 37.84 23.77
N THR A 31 -19.77 38.43 23.68
CA THR A 31 -19.21 39.36 24.68
C THR A 31 -19.47 40.84 24.36
N GLN A 32 -20.11 41.16 23.23
CA GLN A 32 -20.49 42.54 22.90
C GLN A 32 -21.79 42.95 23.63
N THR A 33 -21.74 44.04 24.39
CA THR A 33 -22.81 44.52 25.28
C THR A 33 -24.00 45.18 24.57
N ASN A 34 -23.95 45.36 23.25
CA ASN A 34 -25.06 45.88 22.43
C ASN A 34 -25.52 44.83 21.42
N TRP A 35 -26.19 43.79 21.91
CA TRP A 35 -26.76 42.75 21.07
C TRP A 35 -28.09 43.22 20.47
N GLN A 36 -28.09 43.59 19.19
CA GLN A 36 -29.33 43.64 18.40
C GLN A 36 -29.55 42.27 17.76
N ALA A 37 -30.72 41.68 17.97
CA ALA A 37 -31.09 40.42 17.33
C ALA A 37 -30.94 40.57 15.80
N PRO A 38 -30.12 39.74 15.14
CA PRO A 38 -29.98 39.84 13.69
C PRO A 38 -31.33 39.56 13.04
N SER A 39 -31.76 40.46 12.15
CA SER A 39 -32.99 40.26 11.38
C SER A 39 -32.88 38.97 10.55
N LEU A 40 -34.01 38.31 10.28
CA LEU A 40 -34.07 37.08 9.47
C LEU A 40 -33.40 37.24 8.09
N TYR A 41 -33.26 38.47 7.58
CA TYR A 41 -32.54 38.76 6.34
C TYR A 41 -31.03 38.50 6.41
N ASN A 42 -30.40 38.65 7.59
CA ASN A 42 -28.96 38.41 7.76
C ASN A 42 -28.60 36.92 7.84
N PHE A 43 -29.59 36.04 8.07
CA PHE A 43 -29.39 34.59 8.03
C PHE A 43 -29.25 34.04 6.61
N PHE A 44 -29.76 34.74 5.59
CA PHE A 44 -29.70 34.30 4.19
C PHE A 44 -28.50 34.85 3.42
N THR A 45 -27.75 35.79 3.99
CA THR A 45 -26.43 36.18 3.49
C THR A 45 -25.35 35.39 4.21
N LEU A 46 -25.44 34.07 4.17
CA LEU A 46 -24.23 33.26 4.35
C LEU A 46 -23.31 33.64 3.17
N PRO A 47 -22.08 34.15 3.42
CA PRO A 47 -21.12 34.24 2.33
C PRO A 47 -21.03 32.84 1.77
N ASN A 48 -21.19 32.69 0.45
CA ASN A 48 -21.10 31.41 -0.26
C ASN A 48 -20.05 30.54 0.44
N ALA A 49 -20.54 29.61 1.28
CA ALA A 49 -19.68 28.67 1.95
C ALA A 49 -19.28 27.71 0.84
N HIS A 50 -18.27 28.11 0.08
CA HIS A 50 -17.54 27.21 -0.77
C HIS A 50 -16.91 26.23 0.21
N LEU A 51 -17.60 25.11 0.43
CA LEU A 51 -16.97 23.91 0.97
C LEU A 51 -15.63 23.80 0.25
N PRO A 52 -14.51 23.61 0.97
CA PRO A 52 -13.23 23.44 0.30
C PRO A 52 -13.42 22.37 -0.77
N SER A 53 -13.30 22.78 -2.03
CA SER A 53 -13.35 21.85 -3.14
C SER A 53 -12.25 20.83 -2.85
N SER A 54 -12.60 19.57 -2.62
CA SER A 54 -11.59 18.51 -2.55
C SER A 54 -10.87 18.55 -3.89
N SER A 55 -9.67 19.12 -3.91
CA SER A 55 -8.92 19.41 -5.14
C SER A 55 -8.45 18.14 -5.84
N ASP A 56 -8.56 16.98 -5.17
CA ASP A 56 -8.37 15.67 -5.78
C ASP A 56 -9.72 15.05 -6.09
N GLU A 57 -10.10 15.10 -7.37
CA GLU A 57 -11.28 14.41 -7.87
C GLU A 57 -11.07 12.90 -7.78
N VAL A 58 -11.78 12.28 -6.83
CA VAL A 58 -11.74 10.85 -6.57
C VAL A 58 -12.35 10.04 -7.72
N PRO A 59 -11.89 8.81 -7.97
CA PRO A 59 -12.51 7.90 -8.92
C PRO A 59 -14.02 7.74 -8.68
N THR A 60 -14.80 7.81 -9.76
CA THR A 60 -16.26 7.68 -9.69
C THR A 60 -16.67 6.27 -10.07
N LYS A 61 -17.48 5.62 -9.22
CA LYS A 61 -18.04 4.30 -9.52
C LYS A 61 -19.10 4.40 -10.64
N ILE A 62 -18.79 3.91 -11.83
CA ILE A 62 -19.67 3.97 -13.01
C ILE A 62 -20.59 2.76 -13.15
N ARG A 63 -20.31 1.66 -12.43
CA ARG A 63 -21.15 0.47 -12.37
C ARG A 63 -21.70 0.31 -10.95
N PRO A 64 -22.79 1.01 -10.58
CA PRO A 64 -23.28 1.04 -9.20
C PRO A 64 -23.69 -0.35 -8.69
N ASN A 65 -24.22 -1.20 -9.57
CA ASN A 65 -24.66 -2.56 -9.26
C ASN A 65 -23.51 -3.57 -9.17
N SER A 66 -22.26 -3.17 -9.43
CA SER A 66 -21.09 -4.03 -9.29
C SER A 66 -20.75 -4.18 -7.80
N LEU A 67 -20.98 -5.36 -7.24
CA LEU A 67 -20.83 -5.62 -5.80
C LEU A 67 -19.40 -5.92 -5.36
N GLY A 68 -18.47 -6.15 -6.29
CA GLY A 68 -17.09 -6.55 -5.99
C GLY A 68 -16.70 -7.83 -6.70
N VAL A 69 -15.58 -8.40 -6.25
CA VAL A 69 -15.11 -9.73 -6.64
C VAL A 69 -15.08 -10.65 -5.42
N VAL A 70 -15.28 -11.94 -5.65
CA VAL A 70 -15.03 -12.96 -4.63
C VAL A 70 -13.53 -13.23 -4.63
N THR A 71 -12.91 -13.14 -3.44
CA THR A 71 -11.49 -13.42 -3.23
C THR A 71 -11.33 -14.56 -2.23
N SER A 72 -10.32 -15.40 -2.44
CA SER A 72 -9.91 -16.41 -1.46
C SER A 72 -9.26 -15.78 -0.23
N ALA A 73 -8.58 -14.65 -0.41
CA ALA A 73 -7.89 -13.93 0.65
C ALA A 73 -8.80 -13.59 1.85
N GLU A 74 -8.34 -13.89 3.05
CA GLU A 74 -9.02 -13.55 4.31
C GLU A 74 -9.21 -12.04 4.51
N SER A 75 -8.23 -11.25 4.07
CA SER A 75 -8.31 -9.79 4.07
C SER A 75 -7.83 -9.23 2.73
N ALA A 76 -8.51 -8.21 2.22
CA ALA A 76 -8.14 -7.58 0.97
C ALA A 76 -8.54 -6.10 0.93
N ILE A 77 -7.77 -5.30 0.20
CA ILE A 77 -8.07 -3.89 -0.05
C ILE A 77 -7.62 -3.47 -1.46
N VAL A 78 -8.38 -2.58 -2.07
CA VAL A 78 -7.94 -1.80 -3.24
C VAL A 78 -8.12 -0.33 -2.92
N VAL A 79 -7.08 0.46 -3.13
CA VAL A 79 -7.07 1.90 -2.86
C VAL A 79 -6.57 2.65 -4.10
N ASP A 80 -7.28 3.71 -4.49
CA ASP A 80 -6.73 4.69 -5.43
C ASP A 80 -5.54 5.39 -4.78
N ARG A 81 -4.36 5.25 -5.38
CA ARG A 81 -3.11 5.67 -4.76
C ARG A 81 -3.04 7.18 -4.56
N LYS A 82 -3.60 7.97 -5.47
CA LYS A 82 -3.53 9.43 -5.42
C LYS A 82 -4.46 9.99 -4.35
N THR A 83 -5.74 9.66 -4.44
CA THR A 83 -6.80 10.25 -3.59
C THR A 83 -7.00 9.51 -2.28
N LYS A 84 -6.38 8.34 -2.13
CA LYS A 84 -6.55 7.42 -1.00
C LYS A 84 -7.98 6.87 -0.86
N GLN A 85 -8.81 7.02 -1.90
CA GLN A 85 -10.15 6.46 -1.90
C GLN A 85 -10.09 4.92 -1.90
N ILE A 86 -10.79 4.30 -0.95
CA ILE A 86 -10.97 2.84 -0.93
C ILE A 86 -11.97 2.46 -2.03
N LEU A 87 -11.52 1.62 -2.96
CA LEU A 87 -12.32 1.09 -4.07
C LEU A 87 -12.94 -0.27 -3.73
N PHE A 88 -12.22 -1.08 -2.95
CA PHE A 88 -12.65 -2.38 -2.45
C PHE A 88 -12.09 -2.63 -1.05
N GLN A 89 -12.86 -3.31 -0.19
CA GLN A 89 -12.42 -3.71 1.14
C GLN A 89 -13.03 -5.04 1.58
N LYS A 90 -12.23 -5.89 2.24
CA LYS A 90 -12.63 -7.12 2.93
C LYS A 90 -11.78 -7.24 4.20
N ASN A 91 -12.43 -7.29 5.36
CA ASN A 91 -11.78 -7.48 6.67
C ASN A 91 -10.55 -6.60 6.92
N ILE A 92 -10.65 -5.29 6.62
CA ILE A 92 -9.48 -4.41 6.54
C ILE A 92 -8.78 -4.12 7.88
N ASP A 93 -9.43 -4.44 8.99
CA ASP A 93 -8.94 -4.21 10.35
C ASP A 93 -8.41 -5.48 11.03
N ALA A 94 -8.44 -6.64 10.35
CA ALA A 94 -8.00 -7.91 10.91
C ALA A 94 -6.48 -8.04 10.84
N PRO A 95 -5.75 -8.08 11.97
CA PRO A 95 -4.31 -8.31 11.97
C PRO A 95 -3.99 -9.71 11.47
N ARG A 96 -2.93 -9.81 10.65
CA ARG A 96 -2.43 -11.08 10.13
C ARG A 96 -0.92 -11.05 10.03
N SER A 97 -0.31 -12.22 10.16
CA SER A 97 1.08 -12.39 9.78
C SER A 97 1.25 -12.07 8.30
N ILE A 98 2.30 -11.32 7.94
CA ILE A 98 2.50 -10.82 6.57
C ILE A 98 3.65 -11.50 5.83
N GLY A 99 4.36 -12.39 6.52
CA GLY A 99 5.55 -13.06 6.03
C GLY A 99 6.54 -12.07 5.38
N SER A 100 7.04 -12.43 4.21
CA SER A 100 8.07 -11.66 3.50
C SER A 100 7.65 -10.29 2.94
N ILE A 101 6.39 -9.85 3.07
CA ILE A 101 6.05 -8.44 2.83
C ILE A 101 6.87 -7.53 3.77
N THR A 102 7.21 -8.03 4.96
CA THR A 102 8.15 -7.42 5.93
C THR A 102 9.42 -6.87 5.29
N LYS A 103 9.96 -7.55 4.27
CA LYS A 103 11.22 -7.15 3.62
C LYS A 103 11.14 -5.77 2.95
N LEU A 104 9.95 -5.29 2.60
CA LEU A 104 9.76 -3.92 2.12
C LEU A 104 10.10 -2.89 3.20
N MET A 105 9.69 -3.12 4.45
CA MET A 105 10.06 -2.26 5.58
C MET A 105 11.57 -2.35 5.85
N THR A 106 12.14 -3.55 5.81
CA THR A 106 13.58 -3.75 5.98
C THR A 106 14.40 -3.00 4.94
N ALA A 107 14.04 -3.14 3.66
CA ALA A 107 14.68 -2.41 2.57
C ALA A 107 14.55 -0.89 2.75
N PHE A 108 13.37 -0.41 3.11
CA PHE A 108 13.13 1.01 3.33
C PHE A 108 13.98 1.57 4.50
N VAL A 109 14.00 0.87 5.64
CA VAL A 109 14.83 1.25 6.80
C VAL A 109 16.31 1.22 6.46
N PHE A 110 16.77 0.17 5.78
CA PHE A 110 18.16 0.05 5.35
C PHE A 110 18.56 1.20 4.42
N LEU A 111 17.76 1.49 3.39
CA LEU A 111 18.04 2.60 2.48
C LEU A 111 17.99 3.97 3.17
N SER A 112 17.22 4.12 4.26
CA SER A 112 17.20 5.35 5.04
C SER A 112 18.51 5.67 5.77
N THR A 113 19.44 4.71 5.88
CA THR A 113 20.80 4.96 6.39
C THR A 113 21.74 5.53 5.33
N ASN A 114 21.24 5.76 4.10
CA ASN A 114 21.99 6.23 2.94
C ASN A 114 23.27 5.41 2.67
N PRO A 115 23.15 4.07 2.54
CA PRO A 115 24.30 3.21 2.32
C PRO A 115 24.91 3.44 0.94
N ASP A 116 26.22 3.21 0.81
CA ASP A 116 26.86 3.10 -0.49
C ASP A 116 26.47 1.75 -1.13
N LEU A 117 25.57 1.81 -2.13
CA LEU A 117 25.07 0.63 -2.82
C LEU A 117 26.14 -0.10 -3.65
N ALA A 118 27.21 0.60 -4.04
CA ALA A 118 28.33 0.02 -4.78
C ALA A 118 29.39 -0.60 -3.86
N ALA A 119 29.30 -0.36 -2.54
CA ALA A 119 30.25 -0.89 -1.59
C ALA A 119 30.24 -2.44 -1.59
N PRO A 120 31.40 -3.08 -1.40
CA PRO A 120 31.47 -4.53 -1.23
C PRO A 120 30.66 -5.00 -0.02
N ALA A 121 29.87 -6.05 -0.20
CA ALA A 121 29.08 -6.69 0.83
C ALA A 121 29.31 -8.21 0.79
N LYS A 122 29.63 -8.78 1.95
CA LYS A 122 29.74 -10.23 2.14
C LYS A 122 28.67 -10.69 3.09
N LEU A 123 27.92 -11.71 2.68
CA LEU A 123 27.12 -12.49 3.61
C LEU A 123 28.06 -13.28 4.53
N GLN A 124 27.73 -13.30 5.81
CA GLN A 124 28.44 -14.01 6.87
C GLN A 124 27.60 -15.20 7.34
N ALA A 125 28.23 -16.18 8.00
CA ALA A 125 27.52 -17.37 8.48
C ALA A 125 26.38 -17.02 9.45
N GLU A 126 26.55 -15.96 10.23
CA GLU A 126 25.58 -15.43 11.19
C GLU A 126 24.35 -14.81 10.51
N ASP A 127 24.44 -14.48 9.22
CA ASP A 127 23.30 -14.01 8.43
C ASP A 127 22.37 -15.14 8.01
N TYR A 128 22.80 -16.41 8.14
CA TYR A 128 21.98 -17.54 7.72
C TYR A 128 20.60 -17.52 8.39
N ARG A 129 19.56 -17.61 7.57
CA ARG A 129 18.18 -17.77 8.02
C ARG A 129 17.51 -18.89 7.24
N ALA A 130 17.01 -19.89 7.96
CA ALA A 130 16.30 -21.00 7.36
C ALA A 130 14.97 -20.56 6.72
N GLY A 131 14.50 -21.32 5.73
CA GLY A 131 13.33 -21.00 4.93
C GLY A 131 13.69 -20.18 3.69
N GLY A 132 13.11 -20.54 2.53
CA GLY A 132 13.48 -19.97 1.24
C GLY A 132 14.81 -20.50 0.70
N VAL A 133 15.36 -19.81 -0.31
CA VAL A 133 16.63 -20.15 -0.96
C VAL A 133 17.62 -19.03 -0.69
N GLN A 134 18.79 -19.39 -0.15
CA GLN A 134 19.95 -18.52 -0.12
C GLN A 134 20.61 -18.54 -1.51
N HIS A 135 20.75 -17.37 -2.12
CA HIS A 135 21.33 -17.24 -3.45
C HIS A 135 22.81 -16.88 -3.38
N ILE A 136 23.16 -15.86 -2.60
CA ILE A 136 24.55 -15.41 -2.47
C ILE A 136 25.29 -16.30 -1.47
N GLY A 137 26.41 -16.88 -1.89
CA GLY A 137 27.29 -17.68 -1.03
C GLY A 137 27.96 -16.84 0.06
N PHE A 138 28.25 -17.47 1.20
CA PHE A 138 28.99 -16.80 2.28
C PHE A 138 30.42 -16.45 1.84
N GLY A 139 30.88 -15.27 2.22
CA GLY A 139 32.22 -14.77 1.89
C GLY A 139 32.41 -14.29 0.45
N ASP A 140 31.44 -14.51 -0.44
CA ASP A 140 31.51 -14.04 -1.82
C ASP A 140 31.34 -12.52 -1.90
N ASP A 141 32.14 -11.91 -2.78
CA ASP A 141 32.22 -10.47 -2.99
C ASP A 141 31.08 -9.97 -3.89
N ALA A 142 29.91 -9.74 -3.30
CA ALA A 142 28.78 -9.05 -3.93
C ALA A 142 28.81 -7.54 -3.58
N THR A 143 27.92 -6.74 -4.17
CA THR A 143 27.68 -5.35 -3.75
C THR A 143 26.51 -5.25 -2.77
N VAL A 144 26.40 -4.14 -2.03
CA VAL A 144 25.20 -3.85 -1.21
C VAL A 144 23.93 -3.87 -2.07
N LYS A 145 23.98 -3.36 -3.31
CA LYS A 145 22.87 -3.44 -4.28
C LYS A 145 22.46 -4.88 -4.55
N ASP A 146 23.41 -5.77 -4.78
CA ASP A 146 23.15 -7.19 -5.04
C ASP A 146 22.45 -7.87 -3.86
N VAL A 147 22.89 -7.59 -2.63
CA VAL A 147 22.26 -8.13 -1.42
C VAL A 147 20.82 -7.62 -1.27
N LEU A 148 20.58 -6.34 -1.54
CA LEU A 148 19.23 -5.76 -1.57
C LEU A 148 18.35 -6.42 -2.63
N TYR A 149 18.90 -6.69 -3.81
CA TYR A 149 18.18 -7.30 -4.93
C TYR A 149 17.83 -8.76 -4.62
N ALA A 150 18.75 -9.53 -4.05
CA ALA A 150 18.48 -10.89 -3.58
C ALA A 150 17.35 -10.92 -2.52
N SER A 151 17.35 -9.96 -1.59
CA SER A 151 16.30 -9.80 -0.58
C SER A 151 14.92 -9.55 -1.19
N LEU A 152 14.81 -8.67 -2.18
CA LEU A 152 13.51 -8.25 -2.72
C LEU A 152 12.99 -9.13 -3.86
N ILE A 153 13.85 -9.54 -4.80
CA ILE A 153 13.49 -10.34 -5.98
C ILE A 153 13.14 -11.77 -5.55
N SER A 154 14.14 -12.48 -5.01
CA SER A 154 14.01 -13.89 -4.65
C SER A 154 13.58 -14.13 -3.21
N SER A 155 13.30 -13.05 -2.47
CA SER A 155 12.83 -13.14 -1.09
C SER A 155 13.85 -13.80 -0.14
N ASP A 156 15.14 -13.64 -0.42
CA ASP A 156 16.24 -14.30 0.30
C ASP A 156 16.34 -13.79 1.76
N ASN A 157 16.16 -14.70 2.71
CA ASN A 157 16.18 -14.38 4.14
C ASN A 157 17.59 -14.06 4.64
N SER A 158 18.61 -14.76 4.15
CA SER A 158 20.01 -14.53 4.54
C SER A 158 20.49 -13.19 4.04
N ALA A 159 20.16 -12.83 2.79
CA ALA A 159 20.44 -11.51 2.25
C ALA A 159 19.74 -10.41 3.07
N THR A 160 18.50 -10.64 3.48
CA THR A 160 17.74 -9.68 4.31
C THR A 160 18.34 -9.49 5.70
N ALA A 161 18.77 -10.57 6.36
CA ALA A 161 19.48 -10.49 7.63
C ALA A 161 20.81 -9.75 7.49
N ALA A 162 21.53 -9.98 6.39
CA ALA A 162 22.75 -9.26 6.07
C ALA A 162 22.50 -7.75 5.91
N LEU A 163 21.41 -7.31 5.26
CA LEU A 163 21.06 -5.88 5.19
C LEU A 163 20.91 -5.25 6.58
N ALA A 164 20.21 -5.94 7.50
CA ALA A 164 20.05 -5.46 8.87
C ALA A 164 21.41 -5.29 9.57
N ARG A 165 22.33 -6.25 9.40
CA ARG A 165 23.71 -6.15 9.94
C ARG A 165 24.53 -5.05 9.25
N LEU A 166 24.47 -4.96 7.93
CA LEU A 166 25.20 -3.98 7.12
C LEU A 166 24.75 -2.53 7.38
N SER A 167 23.58 -2.34 8.00
CA SER A 167 23.14 -1.03 8.48
C SER A 167 24.00 -0.45 9.60
N GLY A 168 24.85 -1.28 10.24
CA GLY A 168 25.63 -0.92 11.42
C GLY A 168 24.86 -1.00 12.74
N MET A 169 23.55 -1.31 12.70
CA MET A 169 22.73 -1.55 13.89
C MET A 169 22.80 -3.01 14.33
N ASN A 170 22.69 -3.26 15.63
CA ASN A 170 22.34 -4.59 16.09
C ASN A 170 20.87 -4.91 15.72
N ILE A 171 20.50 -6.18 15.77
CA ILE A 171 19.18 -6.63 15.31
C ILE A 171 18.02 -5.98 16.08
N GLN A 172 18.17 -5.76 17.40
CA GLN A 172 17.14 -5.17 18.24
C GLN A 172 16.90 -3.69 17.89
N ASP A 173 17.98 -2.95 17.64
CA ASP A 173 17.91 -1.56 17.21
C ASP A 173 17.31 -1.44 15.81
N PHE A 174 17.66 -2.36 14.90
CA PHE A 174 17.07 -2.40 13.56
C PHE A 174 15.55 -2.64 13.62
N VAL A 175 15.10 -3.64 14.39
CA VAL A 175 13.66 -3.92 14.58
C VAL A 175 12.95 -2.76 15.29
N THR A 176 13.61 -2.13 16.27
CA THR A 176 13.10 -0.91 16.91
C THR A 176 12.92 0.21 15.89
N LYS A 177 13.88 0.39 14.97
CA LYS A 177 13.78 1.36 13.88
C LYS A 177 12.66 1.01 12.91
N MET A 178 12.45 -0.27 12.57
CA MET A 178 11.31 -0.71 11.74
C MET A 178 9.97 -0.31 12.36
N ASN A 179 9.76 -0.59 13.66
CA ASN A 179 8.53 -0.23 14.35
C ASN A 179 8.34 1.30 14.47
N LYS A 180 9.40 2.06 14.77
CA LYS A 180 9.34 3.53 14.78
C LYS A 180 9.00 4.10 13.41
N THR A 181 9.55 3.53 12.35
CA THR A 181 9.24 3.90 10.97
C THR A 181 7.77 3.60 10.65
N ALA A 182 7.26 2.43 11.03
CA ALA A 182 5.85 2.07 10.88
C ALA A 182 4.93 3.12 11.52
N VAL A 183 5.18 3.48 12.79
CA VAL A 183 4.42 4.52 13.49
C VAL A 183 4.51 5.88 12.78
N SER A 184 5.71 6.27 12.32
CA SER A 184 5.88 7.56 11.61
C SER A 184 5.15 7.64 10.27
N MET A 185 4.84 6.50 9.66
CA MET A 185 4.04 6.37 8.45
C MET A 185 2.53 6.22 8.74
N GLY A 186 2.14 6.25 10.01
CA GLY A 186 0.78 6.02 10.46
C GLY A 186 0.34 4.56 10.42
N MET A 187 1.26 3.59 10.38
CA MET A 187 0.95 2.16 10.42
C MET A 187 0.71 1.66 11.85
N GLU A 188 -0.38 2.13 12.46
CA GLU A 188 -0.65 1.97 13.91
C GLU A 188 -1.01 0.54 14.34
N LYS A 189 -1.45 -0.33 13.42
CA LYS A 189 -1.78 -1.74 13.70
C LYS A 189 -0.74 -2.69 13.10
N THR A 190 0.50 -2.22 12.99
CA THR A 190 1.63 -2.99 12.46
C THR A 190 2.69 -3.19 13.53
N HIS A 191 3.19 -4.42 13.63
CA HIS A 191 4.30 -4.76 14.50
C HIS A 191 5.32 -5.63 13.77
N PHE A 192 6.60 -5.32 13.97
CA PHE A 192 7.71 -6.11 13.50
C PHE A 192 8.50 -6.69 14.67
N GLU A 193 8.74 -7.99 14.64
CA GLU A 193 9.64 -8.73 15.52
C GLU A 193 10.98 -9.08 14.86
N ASP A 194 11.02 -9.23 13.53
CA ASP A 194 12.23 -9.56 12.79
C ASP A 194 12.26 -8.90 11.39
N PRO A 195 13.43 -8.72 10.75
CA PRO A 195 13.54 -8.03 9.46
C PRO A 195 13.15 -8.89 8.25
N THR A 196 13.03 -10.20 8.41
CA THR A 196 12.85 -11.14 7.29
C THR A 196 11.39 -11.51 7.05
N GLY A 197 10.54 -11.46 8.08
CA GLY A 197 9.19 -12.00 7.98
C GLY A 197 9.12 -13.49 8.30
N LEU A 198 10.05 -14.02 9.09
CA LEU A 198 10.06 -15.41 9.55
C LEU A 198 9.30 -15.59 10.86
N SER A 199 9.21 -14.55 11.67
CA SER A 199 8.33 -14.54 12.83
C SER A 199 6.88 -14.41 12.39
N PRO A 200 5.96 -15.27 12.89
CA PRO A 200 4.54 -15.07 12.69
C PRO A 200 4.04 -13.78 13.36
N ARG A 201 4.78 -13.22 14.34
CA ARG A 201 4.48 -11.94 15.01
C ARG A 201 4.87 -10.70 14.21
N ASN A 202 5.42 -10.88 13.01
CA ASN A 202 5.41 -9.82 12.00
C ASN A 202 4.00 -9.68 11.45
N GLU A 203 3.21 -8.81 12.09
CA GLU A 203 1.78 -8.65 11.86
C GLU A 203 1.46 -7.25 11.34
N SER A 204 0.46 -7.18 10.46
CA SER A 204 -0.10 -5.92 9.97
C SER A 204 -1.54 -6.11 9.52
N ILE A 205 -2.17 -5.02 9.10
CA ILE A 205 -3.47 -5.00 8.43
C ILE A 205 -3.31 -4.47 7.02
N VAL A 206 -4.24 -4.81 6.12
CA VAL A 206 -4.17 -4.38 4.72
C VAL A 206 -4.12 -2.85 4.55
N SER A 207 -4.80 -2.08 5.40
CA SER A 207 -4.81 -0.61 5.32
C SER A 207 -3.48 0.04 5.74
N ASP A 208 -2.70 -0.61 6.61
CA ASP A 208 -1.34 -0.17 6.95
C ASP A 208 -0.35 -0.56 5.86
N LEU A 209 -0.49 -1.76 5.28
CA LEU A 209 0.35 -2.19 4.16
C LEU A 209 0.17 -1.31 2.92
N VAL A 210 -1.00 -0.69 2.71
CA VAL A 210 -1.19 0.32 1.68
C VAL A 210 -0.24 1.51 1.88
N LYS A 211 -0.03 1.96 3.11
CA LYS A 211 0.88 3.07 3.44
C LYS A 211 2.34 2.69 3.15
N LEU A 212 2.73 1.47 3.54
CA LEU A 212 4.06 0.93 3.22
C LEU A 212 4.29 0.87 1.71
N LEU A 213 3.36 0.27 0.96
CA LEU A 213 3.45 0.13 -0.50
C LEU A 213 3.51 1.48 -1.21
N ASP A 214 2.74 2.47 -0.73
CA ASP A 214 2.76 3.80 -1.33
C ASP A 214 4.12 4.48 -1.22
N VAL A 215 4.78 4.35 -0.06
CA VAL A 215 6.10 4.94 0.17
C VAL A 215 7.20 4.17 -0.56
N VAL A 216 7.19 2.84 -0.53
CA VAL A 216 8.23 2.07 -1.24
C VAL A 216 8.13 2.22 -2.77
N ALA A 217 6.93 2.45 -3.31
CA ALA A 217 6.75 2.75 -4.73
C ALA A 217 7.33 4.12 -5.15
N GLN A 218 7.61 5.01 -4.18
CA GLN A 218 8.32 6.28 -4.42
C GLN A 218 9.85 6.11 -4.34
N ASN A 219 10.34 5.05 -3.70
CA ASN A 219 11.77 4.76 -3.62
C ASN A 219 12.22 4.06 -4.91
N GLU A 220 13.02 4.75 -5.72
CA GLU A 220 13.43 4.26 -7.05
C GLU A 220 14.19 2.94 -6.99
N ILE A 221 15.02 2.72 -5.96
CA ILE A 221 15.82 1.50 -5.81
C ILE A 221 14.92 0.30 -5.47
N ILE A 222 13.95 0.47 -4.55
CA ILE A 222 12.98 -0.60 -4.24
C ILE A 222 12.09 -0.88 -5.45
N ARG A 223 11.65 0.17 -6.15
CA ARG A 223 10.85 0.06 -7.36
C ARG A 223 11.58 -0.72 -8.45
N GLU A 224 12.85 -0.38 -8.72
CA GLU A 224 13.71 -1.10 -9.67
C GLU A 224 13.86 -2.56 -9.26
N ALA A 225 14.24 -2.84 -8.02
CA ALA A 225 14.43 -4.19 -7.52
C ALA A 225 13.17 -5.07 -7.65
N THR A 226 12.00 -4.53 -7.30
CA THR A 226 10.73 -5.29 -7.32
C THR A 226 10.14 -5.46 -8.72
N ALA A 227 10.63 -4.73 -9.72
CA ALA A 227 10.19 -4.84 -11.11
C ALA A 227 10.90 -5.95 -11.91
N HIS A 228 12.02 -6.48 -11.40
CA HIS A 228 12.75 -7.56 -12.07
C HIS A 228 12.03 -8.90 -11.94
N ASP A 229 11.72 -9.55 -13.07
CA ASP A 229 11.27 -10.94 -13.10
C ASP A 229 12.43 -11.92 -12.83
N GLN A 230 13.62 -11.56 -13.33
CA GLN A 230 14.90 -12.23 -13.17
C GLN A 230 16.02 -11.19 -13.11
N PHE A 231 17.10 -11.55 -12.42
CA PHE A 231 18.30 -10.72 -12.32
C PHE A 231 19.52 -11.61 -12.09
N THR A 232 20.64 -11.31 -12.74
CA THR A 232 21.89 -12.04 -12.54
C THR A 232 22.87 -11.16 -11.78
N ILE A 233 23.27 -11.62 -10.59
CA ILE A 233 24.39 -11.03 -9.84
C ILE A 233 25.69 -11.63 -10.39
N THR A 234 26.69 -10.78 -10.61
CA THR A 234 28.07 -11.21 -10.93
C THR A 234 29.01 -10.62 -9.89
N THR A 235 29.61 -11.49 -9.08
CA THR A 235 30.59 -11.12 -8.05
C THR A 235 31.92 -10.68 -8.67
N SER A 236 32.78 -10.02 -7.89
CA SER A 236 34.11 -9.59 -8.36
C SER A 236 35.03 -10.77 -8.75
N SER A 237 34.77 -11.97 -8.22
CA SER A 237 35.47 -13.21 -8.58
C SER A 237 34.95 -13.86 -9.87
N GLY A 238 33.92 -13.31 -10.49
CA GLY A 238 33.27 -13.82 -11.71
C GLY A 238 32.20 -14.88 -11.46
N LYS A 239 31.92 -15.25 -10.20
CA LYS A 239 30.83 -16.16 -9.86
C LYS A 239 29.49 -15.47 -10.09
N THR A 240 28.53 -16.21 -10.69
CA THR A 240 27.21 -15.70 -11.03
C THR A 240 26.10 -16.35 -10.21
N TYR A 241 25.07 -15.56 -9.91
CA TYR A 241 23.87 -16.00 -9.20
C TYR A 241 22.62 -15.51 -9.93
N ASN A 242 21.74 -16.42 -10.29
CA ASN A 242 20.47 -16.09 -10.94
C ASN A 242 19.38 -15.96 -9.89
N LEU A 243 18.84 -14.76 -9.76
CA LEU A 243 17.66 -14.46 -8.98
C LEU A 243 16.43 -14.62 -9.88
N LYS A 244 15.41 -15.28 -9.35
CA LYS A 244 14.07 -15.33 -9.95
C LYS A 244 13.08 -14.69 -8.98
N SER A 245 12.21 -13.84 -9.51
CA SER A 245 11.17 -13.20 -8.72
C SER A 245 10.18 -14.22 -8.19
N THR A 246 9.77 -13.99 -6.95
CA THR A 246 8.65 -14.71 -6.34
C THR A 246 7.29 -14.21 -6.85
N ASP A 247 7.24 -13.01 -7.44
CA ASP A 247 6.01 -12.41 -7.96
C ASP A 247 5.73 -12.88 -9.40
N GLN A 248 4.75 -13.77 -9.53
CA GLN A 248 4.33 -14.32 -10.83
C GLN A 248 3.48 -13.34 -11.64
N LEU A 249 3.08 -12.19 -11.09
CA LEU A 249 2.34 -11.19 -11.85
C LEU A 249 3.23 -10.49 -12.88
N LEU A 250 4.53 -10.41 -12.64
CA LEU A 250 5.50 -9.74 -13.52
C LEU A 250 5.54 -10.32 -14.94
N SER A 251 5.22 -11.61 -15.10
CA SER A 251 5.13 -12.30 -16.40
C SER A 251 3.69 -12.47 -16.91
N SER A 252 2.70 -11.88 -16.23
CA SER A 252 1.29 -12.01 -16.57
C SER A 252 0.76 -10.81 -17.36
N PHE A 253 -0.47 -10.91 -17.87
CA PHE A 253 -1.12 -9.82 -18.62
C PHE A 253 -1.24 -8.52 -17.82
N ILE A 254 -1.19 -8.56 -16.49
CA ILE A 254 -1.31 -7.36 -15.65
C ILE A 254 -0.01 -6.56 -15.53
N ASN A 255 1.05 -7.02 -16.20
CA ASN A 255 2.30 -6.28 -16.38
C ASN A 255 2.60 -6.03 -17.88
N GLN A 256 1.55 -5.92 -18.69
CA GLN A 256 1.63 -5.60 -20.12
C GLN A 256 0.62 -4.49 -20.46
N PRO A 257 0.92 -3.59 -21.42
CA PRO A 257 0.00 -2.52 -21.80
C PRO A 257 -1.43 -3.03 -22.04
N PRO A 258 -2.45 -2.34 -21.50
CA PRO A 258 -2.38 -1.05 -20.81
C PRO A 258 -1.98 -1.11 -19.32
N TYR A 259 -1.72 -2.29 -18.75
CA TYR A 259 -1.33 -2.44 -17.34
C TYR A 259 0.18 -2.37 -17.14
N ARG A 260 0.60 -1.91 -15.95
CA ARG A 260 2.00 -1.98 -15.51
C ARG A 260 2.09 -2.15 -14.00
N ILE A 261 2.89 -3.11 -13.55
CA ILE A 261 3.23 -3.23 -12.12
C ILE A 261 4.34 -2.23 -11.81
N LEU A 262 4.13 -1.42 -10.77
CA LEU A 262 5.09 -0.42 -10.33
C LEU A 262 5.97 -0.96 -9.20
N ALA A 263 5.39 -1.68 -8.25
CA ALA A 263 6.11 -2.31 -7.14
C ALA A 263 5.28 -3.47 -6.59
N GLY A 264 5.91 -4.41 -5.90
CA GLY A 264 5.20 -5.48 -5.21
C GLY A 264 6.07 -6.38 -4.38
N LYS A 265 5.45 -7.13 -3.47
CA LYS A 265 6.13 -8.17 -2.70
C LYS A 265 5.17 -9.26 -2.26
N THR A 266 5.58 -10.51 -2.51
CA THR A 266 4.92 -11.70 -1.96
C THR A 266 5.33 -11.95 -0.50
N GLY A 267 4.42 -12.56 0.26
CA GLY A 267 4.67 -13.09 1.59
C GLY A 267 4.06 -14.48 1.75
N PHE A 268 4.73 -15.36 2.48
CA PHE A 268 4.15 -16.65 2.87
C PHE A 268 4.81 -17.12 4.16
N LEU A 269 3.95 -17.56 5.08
CA LEU A 269 4.22 -18.43 6.22
C LEU A 269 2.98 -19.32 6.39
N PRO A 270 3.08 -20.52 6.97
CA PRO A 270 1.91 -21.31 7.31
C PRO A 270 0.84 -20.52 8.08
N GLU A 271 1.26 -19.66 9.01
CA GLU A 271 0.40 -18.81 9.84
C GLU A 271 -0.15 -17.60 9.09
N ALA A 272 0.57 -17.10 8.08
CA ALA A 272 0.15 -15.97 7.25
C ALA A 272 -0.86 -16.38 6.17
N GLY A 273 -0.74 -17.61 5.65
CA GLY A 273 -1.25 -17.98 4.34
C GLY A 273 -0.48 -17.27 3.22
N TYR A 274 -1.05 -17.24 2.02
CA TYR A 274 -0.40 -16.59 0.88
C TYR A 274 -0.77 -15.10 0.80
N CYS A 275 0.24 -14.24 0.93
CA CYS A 275 0.09 -12.79 0.93
C CYS A 275 0.74 -12.17 -0.30
N LEU A 276 0.20 -11.05 -0.77
CA LEU A 276 0.77 -10.22 -1.83
C LEU A 276 0.28 -8.77 -1.69
N GLY A 277 1.21 -7.83 -1.75
CA GLY A 277 0.93 -6.41 -1.93
C GLY A 277 1.54 -5.91 -3.23
N THR A 278 0.81 -5.11 -4.00
CA THR A 278 1.30 -4.57 -5.28
C THR A 278 0.74 -3.18 -5.56
N VAL A 279 1.50 -2.39 -6.32
CA VAL A 279 1.08 -1.11 -6.89
C VAL A 279 0.98 -1.29 -8.39
N LEU A 280 -0.19 -1.00 -8.97
CA LEU A 280 -0.46 -1.16 -10.39
C LEU A 280 -0.88 0.16 -11.01
N ASN A 281 -0.43 0.40 -12.23
CA ASN A 281 -0.90 1.44 -13.11
C ASN A 281 -1.74 0.83 -14.25
N TYR A 282 -2.70 1.61 -14.74
CA TYR A 282 -3.39 1.37 -15.99
C TYR A 282 -3.31 2.63 -16.85
N GLU A 283 -2.91 2.49 -18.10
CA GLU A 283 -2.74 3.60 -19.03
C GLU A 283 -4.05 4.39 -19.22
N GLY A 284 -3.99 5.69 -18.97
CA GLY A 284 -5.16 6.57 -19.01
C GLY A 284 -6.05 6.53 -17.77
N ALA A 285 -5.72 5.73 -16.75
CA ALA A 285 -6.36 5.76 -15.43
C ALA A 285 -5.32 6.09 -14.33
N GLY A 286 -5.76 6.14 -13.07
CA GLY A 286 -4.85 6.34 -11.94
C GLY A 286 -4.20 5.06 -11.44
N ASP A 287 -3.18 5.20 -10.60
CA ASP A 287 -2.54 4.08 -9.92
C ASP A 287 -3.42 3.53 -8.80
N ILE A 288 -3.45 2.21 -8.65
CA ILE A 288 -4.09 1.54 -7.51
C ILE A 288 -3.06 0.77 -6.68
N ILE A 289 -3.31 0.66 -5.38
CA ILE A 289 -2.61 -0.24 -4.48
C ILE A 289 -3.56 -1.37 -4.12
N VAL A 290 -3.11 -2.62 -4.32
CA VAL A 290 -3.89 -3.82 -4.03
C VAL A 290 -3.12 -4.68 -3.04
N VAL A 291 -3.76 -5.06 -1.94
CA VAL A 291 -3.19 -5.95 -0.93
C VAL A 291 -4.15 -7.09 -0.65
N VAL A 292 -3.63 -8.31 -0.62
CA VAL A 292 -4.33 -9.53 -0.20
C VAL A 292 -3.51 -10.25 0.85
N LEU A 293 -4.15 -10.66 1.95
CA LEU A 293 -3.54 -11.40 3.04
C LEU A 293 -4.32 -12.69 3.28
N GLY A 294 -3.60 -13.80 3.38
CA GLY A 294 -4.18 -15.11 3.67
C GLY A 294 -5.02 -15.70 2.53
N SER A 295 -4.58 -15.60 1.28
CA SER A 295 -5.15 -16.42 0.19
C SER A 295 -4.89 -17.90 0.44
N GLU A 296 -5.80 -18.76 -0.01
CA GLU A 296 -5.80 -20.20 0.27
C GLU A 296 -4.59 -20.92 -0.34
N THR A 297 -4.27 -20.62 -1.61
CA THR A 297 -3.12 -21.18 -2.31
C THR A 297 -2.18 -20.12 -2.87
N ASN A 298 -0.98 -20.56 -3.27
CA ASN A 298 -0.02 -19.71 -3.96
C ASN A 298 -0.59 -19.11 -5.25
N ALA A 299 -1.41 -19.87 -5.99
CA ALA A 299 -2.02 -19.38 -7.22
C ALA A 299 -3.09 -18.33 -6.92
N ASP A 300 -3.87 -18.53 -5.85
CA ASP A 300 -5.00 -17.67 -5.53
C ASP A 300 -4.60 -16.25 -5.16
N ARG A 301 -3.47 -16.03 -4.46
CA ARG A 301 -2.99 -14.65 -4.21
C ARG A 301 -2.80 -13.84 -5.48
N PHE A 302 -2.34 -14.49 -6.55
CA PHE A 302 -2.14 -13.85 -7.85
C PHE A 302 -3.47 -13.65 -8.58
N GLN A 303 -4.38 -14.63 -8.49
CA GLN A 303 -5.69 -14.53 -9.10
C GLN A 303 -6.59 -13.50 -8.40
N ASP A 304 -6.54 -13.41 -7.08
CA ASP A 304 -7.26 -12.42 -6.26
C ASP A 304 -6.85 -11.01 -6.68
N ILE A 305 -5.54 -10.74 -6.78
CA ILE A 305 -5.02 -9.43 -7.23
C ILE A 305 -5.45 -9.11 -8.67
N LYS A 306 -5.33 -10.07 -9.60
CA LYS A 306 -5.79 -9.87 -10.99
C LYS A 306 -7.27 -9.52 -11.05
N SER A 307 -8.11 -10.27 -10.34
CA SER A 307 -9.56 -10.04 -10.29
C SER A 307 -9.89 -8.66 -9.70
N LEU A 308 -9.27 -8.30 -8.57
CA LEU A 308 -9.46 -7.02 -7.90
C LEU A 308 -9.05 -5.83 -8.78
N ALA A 309 -7.90 -5.92 -9.42
CA ALA A 309 -7.39 -4.85 -10.28
C ALA A 309 -8.24 -4.67 -11.53
N VAL A 310 -8.54 -5.75 -12.26
CA VAL A 310 -9.42 -5.69 -13.45
C VAL A 310 -10.80 -5.16 -13.09
N TRP A 311 -11.38 -5.63 -11.99
CA TRP A 311 -12.68 -5.14 -11.50
C TRP A 311 -12.65 -3.64 -11.21
N SER A 312 -11.58 -3.15 -10.58
CA SER A 312 -11.44 -1.74 -10.20
C SER A 312 -11.44 -0.84 -11.42
N TYR A 313 -10.60 -1.14 -12.42
CA TYR A 313 -10.52 -0.33 -13.65
C TYR A 313 -11.76 -0.43 -14.55
N GLN A 314 -12.57 -1.49 -14.41
CA GLN A 314 -13.84 -1.62 -15.13
C GLN A 314 -15.03 -0.97 -14.39
N THR A 315 -14.94 -0.84 -13.07
CA THR A 315 -16.04 -0.39 -12.21
C THR A 315 -15.93 1.08 -11.85
N PHE A 316 -14.72 1.62 -11.80
CA PHE A 316 -14.42 3.01 -11.50
C PHE A 316 -13.85 3.73 -12.72
N LYS A 317 -14.14 5.02 -12.83
CA LYS A 317 -13.62 5.90 -13.85
C LYS A 317 -12.81 7.02 -13.20
N TRP A 318 -11.59 7.21 -13.69
CA TRP A 318 -10.75 8.34 -13.34
C TRP A 318 -11.04 9.52 -14.27
N LYS A 319 -10.92 10.75 -13.75
CA LYS A 319 -11.05 11.93 -14.60
C LYS A 319 -9.92 11.98 -15.64
N GLY A 320 -10.28 12.28 -16.89
CA GLY A 320 -9.34 12.27 -18.01
C GLY A 320 -9.15 10.90 -18.66
N GLN A 321 -9.71 9.83 -18.07
CA GLN A 321 -9.75 8.52 -18.71
C GLN A 321 -10.65 8.57 -19.95
N LEU A 322 -10.03 8.40 -21.11
CA LEU A 322 -10.75 8.15 -22.37
C LEU A 322 -11.61 6.91 -22.16
N SER A 323 -12.90 6.99 -22.48
CA SER A 323 -13.82 5.86 -22.31
C SER A 323 -13.38 4.71 -23.23
N TYR A 324 -12.76 3.68 -22.65
CA TYR A 324 -12.58 2.40 -23.30
C TYR A 324 -13.73 1.47 -22.91
N ASP A 325 -14.55 1.10 -23.88
CA ASP A 325 -15.60 0.10 -23.70
C ASP A 325 -15.11 -1.25 -24.27
N PRO A 326 -14.60 -2.18 -23.44
CA PRO A 326 -14.10 -3.47 -23.90
C PRO A 326 -15.17 -4.35 -24.55
N ILE A 327 -16.46 -4.07 -24.31
CA ILE A 327 -17.57 -4.86 -24.86
C ILE A 327 -17.81 -4.49 -26.34
N SER A 328 -17.52 -3.24 -26.72
CA SER A 328 -17.68 -2.77 -28.11
C SER A 328 -16.64 -3.35 -29.09
N SER A 329 -15.48 -3.79 -28.59
CA SER A 329 -14.39 -4.34 -29.42
C SER A 329 -14.49 -5.85 -29.67
N PHE A 330 -15.46 -6.54 -29.06
CA PHE A 330 -15.77 -7.94 -29.36
C PHE A 330 -16.96 -8.03 -30.32
N SER A 331 -16.76 -7.60 -31.57
CA SER A 331 -17.65 -8.00 -32.65
C SER A 331 -17.40 -9.47 -32.98
N LEU A 332 -18.29 -10.36 -32.54
CA LEU A 332 -18.31 -11.75 -33.02
C LEU A 332 -18.35 -11.73 -34.56
N PRO A 333 -17.54 -12.55 -35.25
CA PRO A 333 -17.62 -12.64 -36.71
C PRO A 333 -19.05 -13.01 -37.09
N LYS A 334 -19.67 -12.16 -37.92
CA LYS A 334 -20.98 -12.44 -38.49
C LYS A 334 -20.89 -13.80 -39.18
N ARG A 335 -21.63 -14.80 -38.69
CA ARG A 335 -21.87 -16.02 -39.46
C ARG A 335 -22.58 -15.60 -40.74
N THR A 336 -21.89 -15.70 -41.87
CA THR A 336 -22.52 -15.62 -43.18
C THR A 336 -23.45 -16.83 -43.35
N PRO A 337 -24.62 -16.64 -43.99
CA PRO A 337 -25.65 -17.67 -44.14
C PRO A 337 -25.19 -18.88 -44.94
#